data_AF-A0AA88XW69-F1
#
_entry.id   AF-A0AA88XW69-F1
#
_cell.length_a   1.000
_cell.length_b   1.000
_cell.length_c   1.000
_cell.angle_alpha   90.00
_cell.angle_beta   90.00
_cell.angle_gamma   90.00
#
_symmetry.space_group_name_H-M   'P 1'
#
loop_
_entity.id
_entity.type
_entity.pdbx_description
1 polymer ?
#
loop_
_entity_poly.entity_id
_entity_poly.type
_entity_poly.pdbx_seq_one_letter_code
_entity_poly.pdbx_strand_id
1 'polypeptide(L)' 'CKCSCCENMPSTKENLCCREIQKVVDEIEEEKRITSSSDIQCITLHPGFSSVCLDRHVLKAAYHAYRQDYGSNMPDSNE' A
#
# COMPACT_ATOMS: atom_id res chain seq x y z
N CYS A 1 -5.89 1.22 -16.86
CA CYS A 1 -5.92 2.05 -15.63
C CYS A 1 -7.27 2.77 -15.50
N LYS A 2 -7.91 2.71 -14.32
CA LYS A 2 -9.19 3.39 -13.99
C LYS A 2 -9.06 4.49 -12.91
N CYS A 3 -7.88 4.65 -12.30
CA CYS A 3 -7.66 5.63 -11.22
C CYS A 3 -6.92 6.90 -11.67
N SER A 4 -6.54 6.98 -12.95
CA SER A 4 -5.85 8.13 -13.58
C SER A 4 -4.47 8.51 -13.00
N CYS A 5 -3.97 7.78 -12.01
CA CYS A 5 -2.69 8.05 -11.33
C CYS A 5 -1.57 7.06 -11.71
N CYS A 6 -1.84 6.09 -12.59
CA CYS A 6 -0.84 5.11 -13.02
C CYS A 6 -0.11 5.58 -14.28
N GLU A 7 1.16 5.25 -14.38
CA GLU A 7 1.98 5.40 -15.57
C GLU A 7 2.15 4.05 -16.29
N ASN A 8 2.68 4.07 -17.52
CA ASN A 8 3.00 2.85 -18.24
C ASN A 8 4.25 2.20 -17.65
N MET A 9 4.09 1.00 -17.10
CA MET A 9 5.20 0.23 -16.54
C MET A 9 5.90 -0.61 -17.64
N PRO A 10 7.21 -0.92 -17.48
CA PRO A 10 7.97 -1.65 -18.49
C PRO A 10 7.46 -3.07 -18.77
N SER A 11 6.85 -3.72 -17.78
CA SER A 11 6.34 -5.08 -17.91
C SER A 11 4.82 -5.16 -17.72
N THR A 12 4.18 -6.12 -18.39
CA THR A 12 2.75 -6.41 -18.21
C THR A 12 2.39 -6.77 -16.77
N LYS A 13 3.33 -7.42 -16.05
CA LYS A 13 3.13 -7.83 -14.65
C LYS A 13 3.04 -6.62 -13.71
N GLU A 14 3.78 -5.56 -13.99
CA GLU A 14 3.80 -4.34 -13.17
C GLU A 14 2.72 -3.34 -13.59
N ASN A 15 2.17 -3.48 -14.80
CA ASN A 15 1.14 -2.59 -15.34
C ASN A 15 -0.25 -2.92 -14.75
N LEU A 16 -0.39 -2.74 -13.44
CA LEU A 16 -1.59 -3.02 -12.66
C LEU A 16 -2.15 -1.75 -12.06
N CYS A 17 -3.47 -1.57 -12.17
CA CYS A 17 -4.17 -0.46 -11.54
C CYS A 17 -4.65 -0.84 -10.13
N CYS A 18 -4.59 0.09 -9.19
CA CYS A 18 -5.14 -0.11 -7.84
C CYS A 18 -6.65 -0.46 -7.84
N ARG A 19 -7.37 -0.15 -8.93
CA ARG A 19 -8.78 -0.49 -9.14
C ARG A 19 -9.03 -1.87 -9.76
N GLU A 20 -7.98 -2.64 -10.04
CA GLU A 20 -8.06 -4.01 -10.55
C GLU A 20 -7.75 -5.04 -9.45
N ILE A 21 -7.25 -4.57 -8.30
CA ILE A 21 -6.90 -5.41 -7.15
C ILE A 21 -8.05 -5.34 -6.14
N GLN A 22 -8.82 -6.43 -6.00
CA GLN A 22 -10.04 -6.45 -5.18
C GLN A 22 -9.81 -5.94 -3.75
N LYS A 23 -8.76 -6.43 -3.07
CA LYS A 23 -8.43 -5.98 -1.70
C LYS A 23 -8.19 -4.47 -1.59
N VAL A 24 -7.60 -3.87 -2.62
CA VAL A 24 -7.32 -2.42 -2.64
C VAL A 24 -8.60 -1.63 -2.93
N VAL A 25 -9.50 -2.19 -3.76
CA VAL A 25 -10.83 -1.60 -3.98
C VAL A 25 -11.63 -1.61 -2.69
N ASP A 26 -11.63 -2.73 -1.95
CA ASP A 26 -12.37 -2.87 -0.70
C ASP A 26 -11.93 -1.82 0.34
N GLU A 27 -10.61 -1.61 0.50
CA GLU A 27 -10.03 -0.59 1.38
C GLU A 27 -10.49 0.82 1.00
N ILE A 28 -10.44 1.17 -0.29
CA ILE A 28 -10.87 2.49 -0.77
C ILE A 28 -12.36 2.70 -0.47
N GLU A 29 -13.20 1.70 -0.74
CA GLU A 29 -14.64 1.83 -0.53
C GLU A 29 -15.01 1.82 0.95
N GLU A 30 -14.25 1.16 1.81
CA GLU A 30 -14.38 1.25 3.27
C GLU A 30 -14.09 2.66 3.76
N GLU A 31 -12.97 3.25 3.36
CA GLU A 31 -12.60 4.59 3.79
C GLU A 31 -13.59 5.65 3.31
N LYS A 32 -14.13 5.50 2.09
CA LYS A 32 -15.22 6.37 1.60
C LYS A 32 -16.47 6.28 2.47
N ARG A 33 -16.81 5.09 2.98
CA ARG A 33 -17.94 4.91 3.92
C ARG A 33 -17.67 5.60 5.26
N ILE A 34 -16.44 5.51 5.78
CA ILE A 34 -16.06 6.10 7.07
C ILE A 34 -16.03 7.63 6.98
N THR A 35 -15.39 8.17 5.95
CA THR A 35 -15.17 9.62 5.80
C THR A 35 -16.35 10.35 5.17
N SER A 36 -17.33 9.63 4.63
CA SER A 36 -18.39 10.17 3.76
C SER A 36 -17.84 10.98 2.57
N SER A 37 -16.59 10.73 2.18
CA SER A 37 -15.95 11.37 1.02
C SER A 37 -16.04 10.46 -0.19
N SER A 38 -16.50 10.99 -1.32
CA SER A 38 -16.51 10.28 -2.61
C SER A 38 -15.17 10.34 -3.35
N ASP A 39 -14.21 11.13 -2.85
CA ASP A 39 -13.14 11.67 -3.70
C ASP A 39 -11.90 10.80 -3.75
N ILE A 40 -11.91 9.66 -3.03
CA ILE A 40 -10.83 8.69 -3.06
C ILE A 40 -10.92 7.87 -4.35
N GLN A 41 -10.34 8.40 -5.44
CA GLN A 41 -10.32 7.75 -6.75
C GLN A 41 -9.14 6.78 -6.93
N CYS A 42 -8.05 6.99 -6.18
CA CYS A 42 -6.84 6.17 -6.17
C CYS A 42 -6.43 5.82 -4.74
N ILE A 43 -5.76 4.68 -4.54
CA ILE A 43 -5.24 4.30 -3.22
C ILE A 43 -4.21 5.30 -2.67
N THR A 44 -3.49 6.01 -3.54
CA THR A 44 -2.53 7.04 -3.13
C THR A 44 -3.20 8.27 -2.52
N LEU A 45 -4.49 8.47 -2.77
CA LEU A 45 -5.32 9.53 -2.18
C LEU A 45 -5.98 9.08 -0.87
N HIS A 46 -5.80 7.82 -0.47
CA HIS A 46 -6.26 7.35 0.84
C HIS A 46 -5.55 8.17 1.93
N PRO A 47 -6.27 8.71 2.93
CA PRO A 47 -5.68 9.60 3.94
C PRO A 47 -4.53 8.95 4.72
N GLY A 48 -4.58 7.64 4.94
CA GLY A 48 -3.50 6.88 5.57
C GLY A 48 -2.30 6.55 4.65
N PHE A 49 -2.40 6.70 3.32
CA PHE A 49 -1.36 6.22 2.42
C PHE A 49 -0.02 6.93 2.62
N SER A 50 -0.06 8.27 2.71
CA SER A 50 1.16 9.06 2.89
C SER A 50 1.84 8.77 4.23
N SER A 51 1.05 8.78 5.32
CA SER A 51 1.58 8.59 6.67
C SER A 51 2.03 7.16 6.97
N VAL A 52 1.41 6.14 6.37
CA VAL A 52 1.73 4.73 6.65
C VAL A 52 2.73 4.15 5.65
N CYS A 53 2.57 4.45 4.35
CA CYS A 53 3.35 3.80 3.30
C CYS A 53 4.56 4.61 2.83
N LEU A 54 4.55 5.94 2.99
CA LEU A 54 5.61 6.83 2.49
C LEU A 54 6.45 7.47 3.61
N ASP A 55 5.97 7.51 4.85
CA ASP A 55 6.72 8.06 5.98
C ASP A 55 7.86 7.11 6.39
N ARG A 56 9.11 7.56 6.16
CA ARG A 56 10.33 6.82 6.51
C ARG A 56 10.40 6.45 7.99
N HIS A 57 9.93 7.29 8.90
CA HIS A 57 9.98 7.03 10.33
C HIS A 57 8.99 5.93 10.71
N VAL A 58 7.79 5.93 10.11
CA VAL A 58 6.81 4.86 10.28
C VAL A 58 7.32 3.54 9.72
N LEU A 59 7.88 3.55 8.51
CA LEU A 59 8.49 2.36 7.90
C LEU A 59 9.64 1.79 8.75
N LYS A 60 10.50 2.65 9.31
CA LYS A 60 11.58 2.22 10.21
C LYS A 60 11.04 1.61 11.51
N ALA A 61 10.00 2.20 12.09
CA ALA A 61 9.35 1.66 13.28
C ALA A 61 8.73 0.28 13.01
N ALA A 62 8.00 0.14 11.90
CA ALA A 62 7.39 -1.13 11.47
C ALA A 62 8.46 -2.22 11.26
N TYR A 63 9.59 -1.88 10.63
CA TYR A 63 10.71 -2.80 10.47
C TYR A 63 11.31 -3.26 11.81
N HIS A 64 11.52 -2.32 12.74
CA HIS A 64 12.05 -2.67 14.07
C HIS A 64 11.08 -3.57 14.85
N ALA A 65 9.78 -3.29 14.80
CA ALA A 65 8.76 -4.14 15.41
C ALA A 65 8.79 -5.55 14.81
N TYR A 66 8.81 -5.66 13.48
CA TYR A 66 8.93 -6.93 12.78
C TYR A 66 10.19 -7.73 13.20
N ARG A 67 11.33 -7.06 13.33
CA ARG A 67 12.58 -7.70 13.78
C ARG A 67 12.54 -8.13 15.24
N GLN A 68 11.80 -7.44 16.12
CA GLN A 68 11.64 -7.86 17.51
C GLN A 68 10.82 -9.16 17.59
N ASP A 69 9.75 -9.25 16.79
CA ASP A 69 8.84 -10.40 16.81
C ASP A 69 9.39 -11.63 16.08
N TYR A 70 10.13 -11.42 14.98
CA TYR A 70 10.56 -12.50 14.07
C TYR A 70 12.08 -12.62 13.86
N GLY A 71 12.87 -11.66 14.33
CA GLY A 71 14.30 -11.55 13.98
C GLY A 71 15.19 -12.66 14.51
N SER A 72 14.74 -13.45 15.49
CA SER A 72 15.47 -14.60 16.04
C SER A 72 15.24 -15.90 15.24
N ASN A 73 14.22 -15.94 14.37
CA ASN A 73 13.75 -17.16 13.69
C ASN A 73 13.89 -17.11 12.15
N MET A 74 14.48 -16.06 11.58
CA MET A 74 14.78 -16.02 10.15
C MET A 74 16.11 -16.73 9.90
N PRO A 75 16.15 -17.88 9.19
CA PRO A 75 17.41 -18.43 8.72
C PRO A 75 18.08 -17.41 7.79
N ASP A 76 19.37 -17.16 8.00
CA ASP A 76 20.19 -16.31 7.14
C ASP A 76 20.04 -16.81 5.69
N SER A 77 19.24 -16.10 4.91
CA SER A 77 19.11 -16.34 3.47
C SER A 77 20.12 -15.45 2.76
N ASN A 78 21.41 -15.77 2.94
CA ASN A 78 22.51 -15.28 2.13
C ASN A 78 23.26 -16.51 1.59
N GLU A 79 22.81 -17.05 0.47
CA GLU A 79 23.60 -17.90 -0.43
C GLU A 79 23.30 -17.53 -1.88
#